data_AF-A0A8J7X420-F1
#
_entry.id   AF-A0A8J7X420-F1
#
_cell.length_a   1.000
_cell.length_b   1.000
_cell.length_c   1.000
_cell.angle_alpha   90.00
_cell.angle_beta   90.00
_cell.angle_gamma   90.00
#
_symmetry.space_group_name_H-M   'P 1'
#
loop_
_entity.id
_entity.type
_entity.pdbx_description
1 polymer ?
#
loop_
_entity_poly.entity_id
_entity_poly.type
_entity_poly.pdbx_seq_one_letter_code
_entity_poly.pdbx_strand_id
1 'polypeptide(L)'
;MGFRLDIPDIHDAIGWTLKDLAKLMNPYTAGDFFKGLGKREGMNIYVIFLWALLSLMSCVFISNWTVLLVALSVALLIALWYGNYTSRMLLLLGLSVFLGYALHFVFFSYPVHAILTSIKLGYVYWMSYVFVTIATAIALRLKGDRLVGRVVTNEEATSLTLYFMVPALITGIFRLFLESTIIHYIALAYSIYVLYLGIKIMFGFSRAMYVFLALVLTAAITGMLMLVLSTMFLGIPTPYY
;
A
#
# COMPACT_ATOMS: atom_id res chain seq x y z
N MET A 1 15.98 -22.13 -13.53
CA MET A 1 15.36 -22.51 -12.24
C MET A 1 13.89 -22.72 -12.50
N GLY A 2 13.41 -23.96 -12.37
CA GLY A 2 12.03 -24.35 -12.65
C GLY A 2 11.10 -23.96 -11.49
N PHE A 3 9.87 -23.61 -11.84
CA PHE A 3 8.79 -23.17 -10.96
C PHE A 3 8.25 -24.32 -10.09
N ARG A 4 8.07 -24.06 -8.79
CA ARG A 4 7.00 -24.66 -7.99
C ARG A 4 6.32 -23.54 -7.21
N LEU A 5 5.12 -23.14 -7.63
CA LEU A 5 4.14 -22.62 -6.69
C LEU A 5 3.70 -23.82 -5.85
N ASP A 6 4.42 -24.10 -4.78
CA ASP A 6 3.96 -25.10 -3.83
C ASP A 6 2.78 -24.48 -3.08
N ILE A 7 1.58 -24.99 -3.36
CA ILE A 7 0.34 -24.63 -2.64
C ILE A 7 0.53 -24.71 -1.10
N PRO A 8 1.32 -25.66 -0.54
CA PRO A 8 1.68 -25.64 0.88
C PRO A 8 2.39 -24.37 1.35
N ASP A 9 3.30 -23.81 0.56
CA ASP A 9 4.02 -22.57 0.90
C ASP A 9 3.07 -21.36 0.96
N ILE A 10 1.99 -21.36 0.17
CA ILE A 10 0.94 -20.34 0.22
C ILE A 10 0.16 -20.45 1.53
N HIS A 11 -0.21 -21.66 1.94
CA HIS A 11 -0.92 -21.90 3.20
C HIS A 11 -0.06 -21.47 4.41
N ASP A 12 1.22 -21.83 4.41
CA ASP A 12 2.15 -21.41 5.44
C ASP A 12 2.35 -19.89 5.43
N ALA A 13 2.50 -19.27 4.26
CA ALA A 13 2.60 -17.82 4.14
C ALA A 13 1.34 -17.10 4.68
N ILE A 14 0.14 -17.62 4.44
CA ILE A 14 -1.11 -17.12 5.02
C ILE A 14 -1.07 -17.27 6.55
N GLY A 15 -0.66 -18.44 7.05
CA GLY A 15 -0.52 -18.70 8.48
C GLY A 15 0.46 -17.76 9.18
N TRP A 16 1.63 -17.52 8.59
CA TRP A 16 2.61 -16.54 9.06
C TRP A 16 2.05 -15.12 9.05
N THR A 17 1.35 -14.74 7.99
CA THR A 17 0.72 -13.42 7.86
C THR A 17 -0.37 -13.20 8.91
N LEU A 18 -1.22 -14.20 9.17
CA LEU A 18 -2.24 -14.15 10.22
C LEU A 18 -1.62 -14.05 11.62
N LYS A 19 -0.55 -14.81 11.87
CA LYS A 19 0.19 -14.76 13.14
C LYS A 19 0.82 -13.39 13.37
N ASP A 20 1.37 -12.78 12.33
CA ASP A 20 1.92 -11.43 12.38
C ASP A 20 0.84 -10.37 12.60
N LEU A 21 -0.30 -10.51 11.93
CA LEU A 21 -1.46 -9.63 12.14
C LEU A 21 -1.97 -9.74 13.59
N ALA A 22 -2.07 -10.96 14.12
CA ALA A 22 -2.48 -11.19 15.51
C ALA A 22 -1.50 -10.58 16.52
N LYS A 23 -0.18 -10.63 16.24
CA LYS A 23 0.83 -9.94 17.05
C LYS A 23 0.72 -8.43 16.96
N LEU A 24 0.43 -7.89 15.79
CA LEU A 24 0.24 -6.45 15.57
C LEU A 24 -1.01 -5.93 16.28
N MET A 25 -2.08 -6.73 16.31
CA MET A 25 -3.33 -6.40 16.98
C MET A 25 -3.25 -6.51 18.51
N ASN A 26 -2.30 -7.28 19.04
CA ASN A 26 -2.13 -7.45 20.46
C ASN A 26 -1.04 -6.49 21.01
N PRO A 27 -1.40 -5.50 21.85
CA PRO A 27 -0.45 -4.50 22.35
C PRO A 27 0.67 -5.10 23.19
N TYR A 28 0.48 -6.29 23.77
CA TYR A 28 1.48 -6.98 24.57
C TYR A 28 2.55 -7.70 23.73
N THR A 29 2.24 -8.07 22.48
CA THR A 29 3.15 -8.81 21.59
C THR A 29 3.61 -8.01 20.37
N ALA A 30 3.00 -6.85 20.12
CA ALA A 30 3.42 -5.91 19.08
C ALA A 30 4.91 -5.52 19.23
N GLY A 31 5.40 -5.39 20.47
CA GLY A 31 6.81 -5.16 20.79
C GLY A 31 7.77 -6.12 20.08
N ASP A 32 7.47 -7.41 20.11
CA ASP A 32 8.32 -8.45 19.56
C ASP A 32 8.23 -8.50 18.03
N PHE A 33 7.06 -8.18 17.48
CA PHE A 33 6.89 -8.02 16.04
C PHE A 33 7.82 -6.92 15.50
N PHE A 34 7.79 -5.73 16.11
CA PHE A 34 8.56 -4.58 15.62
C PHE A 34 10.08 -4.75 15.81
N LYS A 35 10.53 -5.40 16.90
CA LYS A 35 11.95 -5.71 17.11
C LYS A 35 12.53 -6.66 16.06
N GLY A 36 11.69 -7.51 15.45
CA GLY A 36 12.09 -8.47 14.42
C GLY A 36 12.03 -7.95 12.99
N LEU A 37 11.59 -6.70 12.75
CA LEU A 37 11.33 -6.18 11.40
C LEU A 37 12.55 -6.15 10.48
N GLY A 38 13.74 -5.82 11.00
CA GLY A 38 14.97 -5.76 10.21
C GLY A 38 15.47 -7.12 9.68
N LYS A 39 14.86 -8.23 10.12
CA LYS A 39 15.17 -9.58 9.63
C LYS A 39 14.31 -10.00 8.44
N ARG A 40 13.35 -9.17 8.03
CA ARG A 40 12.44 -9.46 6.90
C ARG A 40 13.06 -8.99 5.59
N GLU A 41 12.64 -9.58 4.48
CA GLU A 41 13.14 -9.18 3.16
C GLU A 41 12.69 -7.75 2.83
N GLY A 42 13.66 -6.89 2.50
CA GLY A 42 13.40 -5.52 2.08
C GLY A 42 12.70 -5.49 0.73
N MET A 43 11.83 -4.52 0.53
CA MET A 43 11.06 -4.39 -0.71
C MET A 43 11.97 -4.28 -1.95
N ASN A 44 11.69 -5.08 -2.99
CA ASN A 44 12.42 -5.01 -4.25
C ASN A 44 11.88 -3.84 -5.09
N ILE A 45 12.54 -2.68 -4.98
CA ILE A 45 12.13 -1.44 -5.64
C ILE A 45 12.02 -1.60 -7.16
N TYR A 46 12.89 -2.42 -7.79
CA TYR A 46 12.84 -2.64 -9.23
C TYR A 46 11.55 -3.32 -9.68
N VAL A 47 11.03 -4.25 -8.89
CA VAL A 47 9.76 -4.95 -9.18
C VAL A 47 8.60 -3.99 -9.10
N ILE A 48 8.60 -3.09 -8.11
CA ILE A 48 7.53 -2.12 -7.95
C ILE A 48 7.61 -1.05 -9.02
N PHE A 49 8.81 -0.61 -9.38
CA PHE A 49 8.99 0.32 -10.48
C PHE A 49 8.55 -0.30 -11.81
N LEU A 50 8.94 -1.55 -12.08
CA LEU A 50 8.49 -2.31 -13.23
C LEU A 50 6.98 -2.43 -13.26
N TRP A 51 6.36 -2.78 -12.14
CA TRP A 51 4.92 -2.89 -12.04
C TRP A 51 4.21 -1.55 -12.22
N ALA A 52 4.73 -0.47 -11.63
CA ALA A 52 4.17 0.86 -11.77
C ALA A 52 4.25 1.32 -13.24
N LEU A 53 5.38 1.04 -13.91
CA LEU A 53 5.55 1.29 -15.34
C LEU A 53 4.56 0.48 -16.18
N LEU A 54 4.46 -0.83 -15.96
CA LEU A 54 3.52 -1.71 -16.67
C LEU A 54 2.06 -1.30 -16.42
N SER A 55 1.76 -0.85 -15.19
CA SER A 55 0.44 -0.36 -14.80
C SER A 55 0.13 1.00 -15.45
N LEU A 56 1.12 1.89 -15.61
CA LEU A 56 0.98 3.12 -16.37
C LEU A 56 0.77 2.83 -17.86
N MET A 57 1.50 1.88 -18.43
CA MET A 57 1.28 1.43 -19.81
C MET A 57 -0.11 0.83 -20.00
N SER A 58 -0.64 0.12 -18.99
CA SER A 58 -1.99 -0.42 -19.03
C SER A 58 -3.09 0.65 -19.09
N CYS A 59 -2.81 1.90 -18.70
CA CYS A 59 -3.75 3.01 -18.83
C CYS A 59 -4.16 3.30 -20.27
N VAL A 60 -3.38 2.88 -21.28
CA VAL A 60 -3.80 2.99 -22.68
C VAL A 60 -5.13 2.24 -22.93
N PHE A 61 -5.41 1.21 -22.13
CA PHE A 61 -6.64 0.42 -22.18
C PHE A 61 -7.72 0.90 -21.22
N ILE A 62 -7.59 2.07 -20.58
CA ILE A 62 -8.52 2.52 -19.54
C ILE A 62 -9.97 2.66 -20.03
N SER A 63 -10.17 2.86 -21.33
CA SER A 63 -11.48 2.89 -22.01
C SER A 63 -12.15 1.51 -22.14
N ASN A 64 -11.40 0.41 -22.01
CA ASN A 64 -11.89 -0.96 -22.08
C ASN A 64 -11.51 -1.72 -20.80
N TRP A 65 -12.45 -1.77 -19.86
CA TRP A 65 -12.27 -2.37 -18.53
C TRP A 65 -11.75 -3.81 -18.57
N THR A 66 -12.27 -4.64 -19.47
CA THR A 66 -11.85 -6.04 -19.55
C THR A 66 -10.39 -6.16 -19.99
N VAL A 67 -9.99 -5.37 -20.98
CA VAL A 67 -8.59 -5.35 -21.45
C VAL A 67 -7.67 -4.75 -20.39
N LEU A 68 -8.11 -3.69 -19.70
CA LEU A 68 -7.37 -3.09 -18.58
C LEU A 68 -7.15 -4.12 -17.47
N LEU A 69 -8.18 -4.84 -17.04
CA LEU A 69 -8.06 -5.86 -16.01
C LEU A 69 -7.12 -6.99 -16.43
N VAL A 70 -7.22 -7.47 -17.68
CA VAL A 70 -6.31 -8.51 -18.20
C VAL A 70 -4.86 -7.99 -18.21
N ALA A 71 -4.63 -6.77 -18.70
CA ALA A 71 -3.31 -6.17 -18.73
C ALA A 71 -2.73 -5.97 -17.31
N LEU A 72 -3.56 -5.50 -16.37
CA LEU A 72 -3.19 -5.35 -14.96
C LEU A 72 -2.92 -6.69 -14.29
N SER A 73 -3.71 -7.73 -14.58
CA SER A 73 -3.47 -9.09 -14.07
C SER A 73 -2.19 -9.69 -14.62
N VAL A 74 -1.89 -9.51 -15.92
CA VAL A 74 -0.62 -9.96 -16.52
C VAL A 74 0.57 -9.20 -15.92
N ALA A 75 0.47 -7.88 -15.81
CA ALA A 75 1.50 -7.05 -15.17
C ALA A 75 1.71 -7.45 -13.70
N LEU A 76 0.63 -7.75 -12.97
CA LEU A 76 0.67 -8.25 -11.62
C LEU A 76 1.36 -9.61 -11.56
N LEU A 77 1.00 -10.57 -12.43
CA LEU A 77 1.65 -11.88 -12.46
C LEU A 77 3.15 -11.78 -12.73
N ILE A 78 3.56 -10.92 -13.68
CA ILE A 78 4.98 -10.63 -13.95
C ILE A 78 5.65 -10.02 -12.70
N ALA A 79 5.01 -9.05 -12.06
CA ALA A 79 5.56 -8.42 -10.86
C ALA A 79 5.63 -9.38 -9.67
N LEU A 80 4.64 -10.26 -9.50
CA LEU A 80 4.64 -11.31 -8.49
C LEU A 80 5.75 -12.34 -8.75
N TRP A 81 6.04 -12.63 -10.02
CA TRP A 81 7.10 -13.54 -10.45
C TRP A 81 8.49 -13.08 -10.01
N TYR A 82 8.79 -11.79 -10.21
CA TYR A 82 10.08 -11.19 -9.84
C TYR A 82 10.12 -10.63 -8.40
N GLY A 83 8.94 -10.48 -7.79
CA GLY A 83 8.77 -9.92 -6.45
C GLY A 83 9.18 -10.87 -5.34
N ASN A 84 9.67 -10.28 -4.25
CA ASN A 84 9.84 -10.95 -2.97
C ASN A 84 8.59 -10.78 -2.08
N TYR A 85 8.57 -11.37 -0.89
CA TYR A 85 7.37 -11.41 -0.03
C TYR A 85 6.75 -10.01 0.20
N THR A 86 7.55 -9.04 0.62
CA THR A 86 7.12 -7.65 0.91
C THR A 86 6.54 -6.97 -0.33
N SER A 87 7.17 -7.16 -1.49
CA SER A 87 6.69 -6.58 -2.75
C SER A 87 5.38 -7.25 -3.19
N ARG A 88 5.29 -8.57 -3.10
CA ARG A 88 4.06 -9.33 -3.45
C ARG A 88 2.87 -8.88 -2.60
N MET A 89 3.10 -8.72 -1.30
CA MET A 89 2.08 -8.27 -0.36
C MET A 89 1.59 -6.85 -0.67
N LEU A 90 2.49 -5.91 -0.94
CA LEU A 90 2.11 -4.55 -1.34
C LEU A 90 1.25 -4.54 -2.62
N LEU A 91 1.64 -5.33 -3.62
CA LEU A 91 0.96 -5.39 -4.91
C LEU A 91 -0.44 -5.99 -4.81
N LEU A 92 -0.58 -7.11 -4.09
CA LEU A 92 -1.87 -7.76 -3.86
C LEU A 92 -2.83 -6.85 -3.08
N LEU A 93 -2.32 -6.20 -2.02
CA LEU A 93 -3.13 -5.28 -1.23
C LEU A 93 -3.48 -4.01 -2.00
N GLY A 94 -2.58 -3.52 -2.85
CA GLY A 94 -2.87 -2.43 -3.79
C GLY A 94 -4.03 -2.78 -4.73
N LEU A 95 -4.05 -3.99 -5.29
CA LEU A 95 -5.14 -4.42 -6.17
C LEU A 95 -6.51 -4.37 -5.45
N SER A 96 -6.55 -4.73 -4.17
CA SER A 96 -7.76 -4.62 -3.35
C SER A 96 -8.24 -3.17 -3.20
N VAL A 97 -7.33 -2.20 -3.11
CA VAL A 97 -7.66 -0.76 -3.16
C VAL A 97 -8.27 -0.40 -4.50
N PHE A 98 -7.61 -0.76 -5.59
CA PHE A 98 -8.08 -0.47 -6.94
C PHE A 98 -9.51 -1.00 -7.16
N LEU A 99 -9.72 -2.29 -6.90
CA LEU A 99 -11.01 -2.95 -7.10
C LEU A 99 -12.09 -2.35 -6.19
N GLY A 100 -11.79 -2.16 -4.91
CA GLY A 100 -12.74 -1.64 -3.94
C GLY A 100 -13.24 -0.24 -4.30
N TYR A 101 -12.33 0.68 -4.64
CA TYR A 101 -12.70 2.04 -5.06
C TYR A 101 -13.37 2.07 -6.43
N ALA A 102 -12.87 1.32 -7.41
CA ALA A 102 -13.49 1.28 -8.74
C ALA A 102 -14.95 0.80 -8.66
N LEU A 103 -15.20 -0.30 -7.93
CA LEU A 103 -16.55 -0.83 -7.75
C LEU A 103 -17.43 0.10 -6.89
N HIS A 104 -16.89 0.72 -5.83
CA HIS A 104 -17.62 1.72 -5.03
C HIS A 104 -18.18 2.84 -5.91
N PHE A 105 -17.32 3.44 -6.74
CA PHE A 105 -17.70 4.52 -7.62
C PHE A 105 -18.60 4.07 -8.79
N VAL A 106 -18.54 2.81 -9.22
CA VAL A 106 -19.45 2.27 -10.26
C VAL A 106 -20.85 2.05 -9.70
N PHE A 107 -20.97 1.46 -8.51
CA PHE A 107 -22.23 0.92 -8.02
C PHE A 107 -22.94 1.78 -6.98
N PHE A 108 -22.23 2.69 -6.28
CA PHE A 108 -22.76 3.29 -5.06
C PHE A 108 -22.64 4.82 -4.96
N SER A 109 -21.65 5.47 -5.59
CA SER A 109 -21.40 6.90 -5.35
C SER A 109 -21.80 7.86 -6.46
N TYR A 110 -21.93 7.42 -7.72
CA TYR A 110 -22.10 8.33 -8.86
C TYR A 110 -23.37 8.04 -9.70
N PRO A 111 -24.11 9.08 -10.15
CA PRO A 111 -25.26 8.88 -11.03
C PRO A 111 -24.79 8.47 -12.44
N VAL A 112 -25.03 7.19 -12.77
CA VAL A 112 -25.28 6.55 -14.09
C VAL A 112 -24.31 6.78 -15.29
N HIS A 113 -23.40 7.76 -15.29
CA HIS A 113 -22.45 7.96 -16.41
C HIS A 113 -21.10 8.46 -15.86
N ALA A 114 -19.95 7.79 -16.00
CA ALA A 114 -19.53 6.69 -16.85
C ALA A 114 -18.59 5.76 -16.06
N ILE A 115 -18.72 4.45 -16.26
CA ILE A 115 -17.84 3.39 -15.72
C ILE A 115 -16.35 3.79 -15.83
N LEU A 116 -15.99 4.44 -16.94
CA LEU A 116 -14.65 4.98 -17.20
C LEU A 116 -14.14 5.92 -16.10
N THR A 117 -14.96 6.85 -15.60
CA THR A 117 -14.55 7.80 -14.57
C THR A 117 -14.30 7.10 -13.23
N SER A 118 -15.15 6.13 -12.88
CA SER A 118 -15.01 5.31 -11.67
C SER A 118 -13.72 4.48 -11.69
N ILE A 119 -13.38 3.93 -12.86
CA ILE A 119 -12.12 3.19 -13.08
C ILE A 119 -10.92 4.12 -12.91
N LYS A 120 -10.97 5.32 -13.51
CA LYS A 120 -9.91 6.31 -13.37
C LYS A 120 -9.71 6.70 -11.91
N LEU A 121 -10.79 6.94 -11.16
CA LEU A 121 -10.72 7.24 -9.74
C LEU A 121 -10.11 6.08 -8.93
N GLY A 122 -10.56 4.84 -9.15
CA GLY A 122 -9.97 3.66 -8.52
C GLY A 122 -8.47 3.53 -8.78
N TYR A 123 -8.04 3.82 -10.00
CA TYR A 123 -6.63 3.85 -10.39
C TYR A 123 -5.83 4.94 -9.66
N VAL A 124 -6.39 6.15 -9.54
CA VAL A 124 -5.76 7.26 -8.79
C VAL A 124 -5.53 6.89 -7.33
N TYR A 125 -6.55 6.36 -6.65
CA TYR A 125 -6.41 5.97 -5.24
C TYR A 125 -5.36 4.88 -5.08
N TRP A 126 -5.42 3.84 -5.90
CA TRP A 126 -4.45 2.76 -5.90
C TRP A 126 -3.00 3.24 -6.06
N MET A 127 -2.73 4.06 -7.09
CA MET A 127 -1.41 4.63 -7.30
C MET A 127 -0.97 5.48 -6.12
N SER A 128 -1.86 6.32 -5.59
CA SER A 128 -1.57 7.17 -4.44
C SER A 128 -1.14 6.34 -3.23
N TYR A 129 -1.88 5.29 -2.87
CA TYR A 129 -1.54 4.45 -1.72
C TYR A 129 -0.20 3.71 -1.89
N VAL A 130 0.04 3.12 -3.06
CA VAL A 130 1.29 2.38 -3.32
C VAL A 130 2.50 3.31 -3.31
N PHE A 131 2.42 4.46 -3.98
CA PHE A 131 3.51 5.43 -4.00
C PHE A 131 3.76 6.08 -2.64
N VAL A 132 2.72 6.30 -1.83
CA VAL A 132 2.88 6.76 -0.44
C VAL A 132 3.68 5.74 0.37
N THR A 133 3.38 4.44 0.26
CA THR A 133 4.15 3.40 0.96
C THR A 133 5.63 3.41 0.55
N ILE A 134 5.92 3.53 -0.75
CA ILE A 134 7.30 3.58 -1.25
C ILE A 134 8.02 4.85 -0.79
N ALA A 135 7.37 6.01 -0.92
CA ALA A 135 7.99 7.29 -0.62
C ALA A 135 8.26 7.45 0.88
N THR A 136 7.37 6.95 1.74
CA THR A 136 7.61 6.91 3.19
C THR A 136 8.75 5.96 3.55
N ALA A 137 8.89 4.81 2.87
CA ALA A 137 10.04 3.91 3.05
C ALA A 137 11.37 4.58 2.67
N ILE A 138 11.40 5.23 1.51
CA ILE A 138 12.58 5.96 1.02
C ILE A 138 12.92 7.12 1.96
N ALA A 139 11.92 7.89 2.40
CA ALA A 139 12.13 9.00 3.33
C ALA A 139 12.70 8.52 4.67
N LEU A 140 12.16 7.43 5.22
CA LEU A 140 12.67 6.84 6.46
C LEU A 140 14.11 6.35 6.31
N ARG A 141 14.42 5.67 5.20
CA ARG A 141 15.78 5.20 4.90
C ARG A 141 16.76 6.37 4.76
N LEU A 142 16.46 7.34 3.89
CA LEU A 142 17.36 8.44 3.56
C LEU A 142 17.54 9.44 4.71
N LYS A 143 16.50 9.65 5.51
CA LYS A 143 16.54 10.56 6.64
C LYS A 143 16.78 9.83 7.97
N GLY A 144 17.00 8.52 7.96
CA GLY A 144 17.18 7.68 9.15
C GLY A 144 18.29 8.21 10.05
N ASP A 145 19.46 8.49 9.50
CA ASP A 145 20.61 8.99 10.28
C ASP A 145 20.31 10.32 10.99
N ARG A 146 19.51 11.19 10.37
CA ARG A 146 19.17 12.51 10.93
C ARG A 146 17.98 12.48 11.88
N LEU A 147 16.96 11.68 11.57
CA LEU A 147 15.71 11.61 12.33
C LEU A 147 15.79 10.62 13.49
N VAL A 148 16.44 9.49 13.25
CA VAL A 148 16.52 8.34 14.16
C VAL A 148 17.88 8.28 14.85
N GLY A 149 18.91 8.95 14.31
CA GLY A 149 20.28 8.95 14.85
C GLY A 149 21.02 7.62 14.66
N ARG A 150 20.59 6.81 13.70
CA ARG A 150 21.28 5.62 13.19
C ARG A 150 20.86 5.32 11.76
N VAL A 151 21.64 4.49 11.08
CA VAL A 151 21.31 3.99 9.75
C VAL A 151 20.11 3.07 9.88
N VAL A 152 19.04 3.38 9.15
CA VAL A 152 17.87 2.52 9.01
C VAL A 152 18.04 1.69 7.75
N THR A 153 17.94 0.37 7.88
CA THR A 153 18.13 -0.51 6.71
C THR A 153 16.93 -0.46 5.77
N ASN A 154 17.10 -0.92 4.53
CA ASN A 154 16.00 -0.99 3.56
C ASN A 154 14.88 -1.89 4.07
N GLU A 155 15.25 -3.01 4.69
CA GLU A 155 14.40 -4.03 5.26
C GLU A 155 13.51 -3.44 6.36
N GLU A 156 14.12 -2.73 7.31
CA GLU A 156 13.42 -2.05 8.40
C GLU A 156 12.45 -1.00 7.88
N ALA A 157 12.94 -0.11 7.01
CA ALA A 157 12.15 1.00 6.50
C ALA A 157 10.93 0.51 5.73
N THR A 158 11.15 -0.40 4.78
CA THR A 158 10.10 -0.90 3.89
C THR A 158 9.09 -1.76 4.62
N SER A 159 9.54 -2.63 5.53
CA SER A 159 8.65 -3.47 6.32
C SER A 159 7.81 -2.63 7.27
N LEU A 160 8.40 -1.68 8.00
CA LEU A 160 7.64 -0.76 8.86
C LEU A 160 6.56 -0.04 8.05
N THR A 161 6.92 0.49 6.88
CA THR A 161 5.98 1.22 6.04
C THR A 161 4.87 0.38 5.46
N LEU A 162 5.19 -0.85 5.03
CA LEU A 162 4.20 -1.77 4.53
C LEU A 162 3.20 -2.14 5.62
N TYR A 163 3.67 -2.60 6.79
CA TYR A 163 2.78 -3.12 7.84
C TYR A 163 1.84 -2.07 8.43
N PHE A 164 2.24 -0.80 8.48
CA PHE A 164 1.27 0.25 8.86
C PHE A 164 0.30 0.59 7.73
N MET A 165 0.70 0.46 6.46
CA MET A 165 -0.19 0.72 5.32
C MET A 165 -1.15 -0.43 5.05
N VAL A 166 -0.87 -1.64 5.55
CA VAL A 166 -1.69 -2.84 5.35
C VAL A 166 -3.16 -2.63 5.73
N PRO A 167 -3.52 -2.11 6.92
CA PRO A 167 -4.93 -1.88 7.24
C PRO A 167 -5.55 -0.89 6.25
N ALA A 168 -4.88 0.22 5.92
CA ALA A 168 -5.34 1.20 4.95
C ALA A 168 -5.51 0.64 3.52
N LEU A 169 -4.65 -0.29 3.10
CA LEU A 169 -4.73 -0.93 1.79
C LEU A 169 -5.86 -1.99 1.75
N ILE A 170 -5.99 -2.82 2.81
CA ILE A 170 -7.07 -3.80 2.91
C ILE A 170 -8.43 -3.10 2.92
N THR A 171 -8.54 -1.91 3.51
CA THR A 171 -9.82 -1.21 3.61
C THR A 171 -10.34 -0.64 2.30
N GLY A 172 -9.59 -0.76 1.20
CA GLY A 172 -10.16 -0.67 -0.14
C GLY A 172 -11.40 -1.56 -0.29
N ILE A 173 -11.35 -2.80 0.23
CA ILE A 173 -12.49 -3.74 0.20
C ILE A 173 -13.69 -3.17 0.97
N PHE A 174 -13.45 -2.57 2.14
CA PHE A 174 -14.51 -1.95 2.94
C PHE A 174 -15.02 -0.63 2.35
N ARG A 175 -14.33 -0.06 1.36
CA ARG A 175 -14.87 1.08 0.61
C ARG A 175 -15.94 0.62 -0.39
N LEU A 176 -15.99 -0.67 -0.75
CA LEU A 176 -16.95 -1.20 -1.73
C LEU A 176 -18.40 -0.83 -1.41
N PHE A 177 -18.78 -0.91 -0.13
CA PHE A 177 -20.12 -0.60 0.35
C PHE A 177 -20.15 0.74 1.10
N LEU A 178 -21.24 1.50 0.96
CA LEU A 178 -21.40 2.81 1.61
C LEU A 178 -21.41 2.67 3.14
N GLU A 179 -22.05 1.62 3.64
CA GLU A 179 -22.26 1.34 5.06
C GLU A 179 -20.95 1.03 5.80
N SER A 180 -19.93 0.56 5.09
CA SER A 180 -18.62 0.22 5.66
C SER A 180 -17.59 1.37 5.60
N THR A 181 -18.01 2.58 5.21
CA THR A 181 -17.16 3.78 5.22
C THR A 181 -16.59 4.08 6.63
N ILE A 182 -17.36 3.80 7.69
CA ILE A 182 -16.88 3.96 9.08
C ILE A 182 -15.72 3.00 9.37
N ILE A 183 -15.79 1.74 8.90
CA ILE A 183 -14.73 0.74 9.07
C ILE A 183 -13.46 1.19 8.34
N HIS A 184 -13.61 1.80 7.16
CA HIS A 184 -12.50 2.38 6.41
C HIS A 184 -11.77 3.47 7.22
N TYR A 185 -12.49 4.41 7.84
CA TYR A 185 -11.88 5.44 8.68
C TYR A 185 -11.24 4.89 9.95
N ILE A 186 -11.88 3.92 10.62
CA ILE A 186 -11.32 3.26 11.81
C ILE A 186 -9.99 2.60 11.48
N ALA A 187 -9.89 1.95 10.33
CA ALA A 187 -8.66 1.28 9.93
C ALA A 187 -7.56 2.23 9.43
N LEU A 188 -7.93 3.38 8.86
CA LEU A 188 -6.97 4.48 8.64
C LEU A 188 -6.42 4.99 9.97
N ALA A 189 -7.28 5.22 10.97
CA ALA A 189 -6.84 5.60 12.32
C ALA A 189 -5.94 4.51 12.96
N TYR A 190 -6.29 3.24 12.77
CA TYR A 190 -5.47 2.12 13.22
C TYR A 190 -4.10 2.08 12.52
N SER A 191 -4.04 2.38 11.23
CA SER A 191 -2.78 2.50 10.47
C SER A 191 -1.84 3.56 11.08
N ILE A 192 -2.40 4.71 11.45
CA ILE A 192 -1.67 5.80 12.12
C ILE A 192 -1.16 5.34 13.51
N TYR A 193 -2.01 4.66 14.28
CA TYR A 193 -1.64 4.11 15.57
C TYR A 193 -0.49 3.09 15.47
N VAL A 194 -0.60 2.14 14.54
CA VAL A 194 0.42 1.10 14.27
C VAL A 194 1.75 1.73 13.85
N LEU A 195 1.70 2.77 13.00
CA LEU A 195 2.89 3.53 12.61
C LEU A 195 3.58 4.16 13.82
N TYR A 196 2.84 4.88 14.66
CA TYR A 196 3.40 5.52 15.85
C TYR A 196 3.98 4.49 16.84
N LEU A 197 3.25 3.39 17.07
CA LEU A 197 3.69 2.31 17.95
C LEU A 197 5.00 1.66 17.44
N GLY A 198 5.07 1.35 16.14
CA GLY A 198 6.25 0.76 15.52
C GLY A 198 7.47 1.65 15.61
N ILE A 199 7.31 2.93 15.29
CA ILE A 199 8.36 3.95 15.45
C ILE A 199 8.84 4.01 16.91
N LYS A 200 7.92 4.09 17.87
CA LYS A 200 8.26 4.17 19.30
C LYS A 200 9.06 2.97 19.76
N ILE A 201 8.71 1.76 19.31
CA ILE A 201 9.40 0.52 19.68
C ILE A 201 10.78 0.43 19.01
N MET A 202 10.88 0.76 17.73
CA MET A 202 12.12 0.60 16.95
C MET A 202 13.16 1.69 17.23
N PHE A 203 12.71 2.90 17.55
CA PHE A 203 13.55 4.09 17.58
C PHE A 203 13.57 4.80 18.95
N GLY A 204 12.75 4.33 19.90
CA GLY A 204 12.66 4.89 21.24
C GLY A 204 11.77 6.13 21.34
N PHE A 205 11.27 6.40 22.55
CA PHE A 205 10.26 7.44 22.78
C PHE A 205 10.74 8.86 22.43
N SER A 206 12.01 9.18 22.71
CA SER A 206 12.56 10.54 22.53
C SER A 206 12.57 11.03 21.09
N ARG A 207 12.73 10.13 20.12
CA ARG A 207 12.77 10.45 18.68
C ARG A 207 11.45 10.13 17.97
N ALA A 208 10.56 9.38 18.61
CA ALA A 208 9.37 8.83 17.97
C ALA A 208 8.46 9.89 17.36
N MET A 209 8.20 10.99 18.08
CA MET A 209 7.30 12.04 17.60
C MET A 209 7.84 12.71 16.33
N TYR A 210 9.13 13.01 16.26
CA TYR A 210 9.74 13.67 15.10
C TYR A 210 9.72 12.77 13.86
N VAL A 211 10.08 11.48 14.02
CA VAL A 211 10.04 10.49 12.93
C VAL A 211 8.60 10.30 12.45
N PHE A 212 7.66 10.18 13.38
CA PHE A 212 6.24 10.03 13.07
C PHE A 212 5.71 11.21 12.26
N LEU A 213 5.92 12.44 12.73
CA LEU A 213 5.50 13.65 12.01
C LEU A 213 6.14 13.75 10.62
N ALA A 214 7.44 13.43 10.51
CA ALA A 214 8.13 13.44 9.22
C ALA A 214 7.51 12.44 8.22
N LEU A 215 7.14 11.24 8.69
CA LEU A 215 6.53 10.22 7.83
C LEU A 215 5.08 10.55 7.47
N VAL A 216 4.28 11.06 8.41
CA VAL A 216 2.91 11.52 8.14
C VAL A 216 2.93 12.68 7.15
N LEU A 217 3.83 13.65 7.31
CA LEU A 217 3.98 14.76 6.35
C LEU A 217 4.44 14.27 4.99
N THR A 218 5.39 13.33 4.94
CA THR A 218 5.83 12.71 3.68
C THR A 218 4.64 12.03 3.00
N ALA A 219 3.86 11.24 3.74
CA ALA A 219 2.68 10.57 3.22
C ALA A 219 1.62 11.56 2.70
N ALA A 220 1.35 12.63 3.44
CA ALA A 220 0.40 13.66 3.04
C ALA A 220 0.83 14.37 1.76
N ILE A 221 2.08 14.85 1.69
CA ILE A 221 2.62 15.56 0.52
C ILE A 221 2.65 14.64 -0.69
N THR A 222 3.17 13.42 -0.54
CA THR A 222 3.26 12.48 -1.66
C THR A 222 1.89 11.99 -2.11
N GLY A 223 0.96 11.75 -1.17
CA GLY A 223 -0.43 11.42 -1.48
C GLY A 223 -1.13 12.53 -2.28
N MET A 224 -1.02 13.78 -1.84
CA MET A 224 -1.58 14.93 -2.57
C MET A 224 -0.97 15.08 -3.97
N LEU A 225 0.36 15.01 -4.07
CA LEU A 225 1.04 15.12 -5.37
C LEU A 225 0.62 14.00 -6.32
N MET A 226 0.59 12.76 -5.84
CA MET A 226 0.17 11.62 -6.66
C MET A 226 -1.29 11.71 -7.08
N LEU A 227 -2.17 12.17 -6.19
CA LEU A 227 -3.58 12.38 -6.51
C LEU A 227 -3.72 13.42 -7.62
N VAL A 228 -3.13 14.60 -7.47
CA VAL A 228 -3.19 15.69 -8.45
C VAL A 228 -2.58 15.29 -9.80
N LEU A 229 -1.38 14.71 -9.79
CA LEU A 229 -0.71 14.31 -11.03
C LEU A 229 -1.49 13.22 -11.76
N SER A 230 -2.03 12.25 -11.03
CA SER A 230 -2.79 11.14 -11.63
C SER A 230 -4.15 11.60 -12.16
N THR A 231 -4.84 12.50 -11.46
CA THR A 231 -6.14 13.05 -11.93
C THR A 231 -5.95 13.91 -13.17
N MET A 232 -4.90 14.74 -13.21
CA MET A 232 -4.52 15.51 -14.40
C MET A 232 -4.17 14.60 -15.58
N PHE A 233 -3.31 13.59 -15.38
CA PHE A 233 -2.89 12.66 -16.43
C PHE A 233 -4.05 11.86 -17.01
N LEU A 234 -4.99 11.43 -16.16
CA LEU A 234 -6.16 10.65 -16.57
C LEU A 234 -7.32 11.52 -17.08
N GLY A 235 -7.20 12.85 -17.03
CA GLY A 235 -8.25 13.78 -17.43
C GLY A 235 -9.55 13.55 -16.65
N ILE A 236 -9.45 13.36 -15.33
CA ILE A 236 -10.63 13.31 -14.47
C ILE A 236 -11.16 14.74 -14.33
N PRO A 237 -12.48 15.00 -14.47
CA PRO A 237 -13.02 16.35 -14.28
C PRO A 237 -12.88 16.81 -12.83
N THR A 238 -12.60 18.10 -12.63
CA THR A 238 -12.40 18.75 -11.33
C THR A 238 -13.49 18.58 -10.26
N PRO A 239 -14.80 18.41 -10.57
CA PRO A 239 -15.77 18.18 -9.50
C PRO A 239 -15.64 16.81 -8.81
N TYR A 240 -14.74 15.94 -9.28
CA TYR A 240 -14.67 14.54 -8.84
C TYR A 240 -13.42 14.18 -8.02
N TYR A 241 -12.50 15.10 -7.77
CA TYR A 241 -11.29 14.86 -6.97
C TYR A 241 -10.86 16.07 -6.13
#